data_AF-A0A1Z4N5Z8-F1
#
_entry.id   AF-A0A1Z4N5Z8-F1
#
_cell.length_a   1.000
_cell.length_b   1.000
_cell.length_c   1.000
_cell.angle_alpha   90.00
_cell.angle_beta   90.00
_cell.angle_gamma   90.00
#
_symmetry.space_group_name_H-M   'P 1'
#
loop_
_entity.id
_entity.type
_entity.pdbx_description
1 polymer ?
#
loop_
_entity_poly.entity_id
_entity_poly.type
_entity_poly.pdbx_seq_one_letter_code
_entity_poly.pdbx_strand_id
1 'polypeptide(L)'
;MKQLYDVILDETIYEIFDNNGLSREVPLREFIALSSAKAFADDKLLGIKRQHIPFKLINLPDKPQTADFCNLANAISNIAAFDFAPENRNQGIWMRCVQLYWQAKAILLSNKIFPLIPDPTHPGGSIEQILPPDALKNLKSETDAEKAMYDLFKAGESEIISWAESKNIKYPFANFQELFIHILKARFTRDVQEEAFRLKPSWTNQRDKKQHYRKWLKYLSNHDIAQNLEQKYYQILMDMNWEGYPLIALRSQQSNIQFKKLWQVYLKTHRALIGIIDTNLYWKNSIPYQAKNTNQRVTIHGIVNSSGYFEWKCEQKEIFSFKDFA
;
A
#
# COMPACT_ATOMS: atom_id res chain seq x y z
N MET A 1 -27.14 19.02 -27.17
CA MET A 1 -26.47 17.84 -26.54
C MET A 1 -25.46 18.24 -25.46
N LYS A 2 -24.52 19.16 -25.69
CA LYS A 2 -23.57 19.65 -24.66
C LYS A 2 -24.27 20.27 -23.43
N GLN A 3 -25.24 21.16 -23.66
CA GLN A 3 -26.04 21.78 -22.59
C GLN A 3 -26.92 20.80 -21.79
N LEU A 4 -27.36 19.68 -22.40
CA LEU A 4 -28.15 18.68 -21.67
C LEU A 4 -27.26 17.83 -20.76
N TYR A 5 -26.02 17.53 -21.21
CA TYR A 5 -25.02 16.81 -20.42
C TYR A 5 -24.54 17.64 -19.23
N ASP A 6 -24.30 18.94 -19.42
CA ASP A 6 -23.90 19.84 -18.32
C ASP A 6 -25.02 20.03 -17.30
N VAL A 7 -26.29 20.04 -17.71
CA VAL A 7 -27.47 20.14 -16.81
C VAL A 7 -27.74 18.84 -16.03
N ILE A 8 -27.58 17.67 -16.67
CA ILE A 8 -27.81 16.36 -16.01
C ILE A 8 -26.72 16.05 -14.97
N LEU A 9 -25.49 16.51 -15.19
CA LEU A 9 -24.41 16.40 -14.20
C LEU A 9 -24.57 17.36 -13.02
N ASP A 10 -25.35 18.44 -13.15
CA ASP A 10 -25.51 19.47 -12.12
C ASP A 10 -26.51 19.08 -11.01
N GLU A 11 -27.48 18.19 -11.31
CA GLU A 11 -28.56 17.79 -10.38
C GLU A 11 -28.41 16.38 -9.80
N THR A 12 -27.47 15.57 -10.29
CA THR A 12 -27.25 14.23 -9.71
C THR A 12 -26.65 14.39 -8.32
N ILE A 13 -27.43 14.04 -7.30
CA ILE A 13 -27.03 14.05 -5.89
C ILE A 13 -26.25 12.77 -5.59
N TYR A 14 -25.08 12.93 -5.00
CA TYR A 14 -24.23 11.85 -4.53
C TYR A 14 -24.14 11.88 -3.02
N GLU A 15 -24.32 10.71 -2.40
CA GLU A 15 -23.92 10.51 -1.01
C GLU A 15 -22.40 10.37 -0.95
N ILE A 16 -21.77 11.26 -0.18
CA ILE A 16 -20.33 11.22 0.06
C ILE A 16 -20.09 11.05 1.55
N PHE A 17 -19.09 10.25 1.91
CA PHE A 17 -18.66 10.06 3.29
C PHE A 17 -17.51 11.03 3.59
N ASP A 18 -17.63 11.80 4.68
CA ASP A 18 -16.55 12.67 5.14
C ASP A 18 -15.40 11.87 5.77
N ASN A 19 -14.36 12.56 6.23
CA ASN A 19 -13.20 11.91 6.86
C ASN A 19 -13.55 11.17 8.16
N ASN A 20 -14.73 11.39 8.73
CA ASN A 20 -15.26 10.73 9.93
C ASN A 20 -16.26 9.62 9.59
N GLY A 21 -16.48 9.33 8.30
CA GLY A 21 -17.46 8.34 7.84
C GLY A 21 -18.92 8.82 7.96
N LEU A 22 -19.16 10.11 8.18
CA LEU A 22 -20.51 10.68 8.17
C LEU A 22 -20.91 10.98 6.73
N SER A 23 -22.11 10.54 6.35
CA SER A 23 -22.61 10.82 5.02
C SER A 23 -23.20 12.22 4.90
N ARG A 24 -23.03 12.80 3.71
CA ARG A 24 -23.70 14.02 3.29
C ARG A 24 -24.01 13.93 1.80
N GLU A 25 -25.13 14.53 1.42
CA GLU A 25 -25.54 14.63 0.02
C GLU A 25 -24.96 15.89 -0.61
N VAL A 26 -24.30 15.73 -1.76
CA VAL A 26 -23.78 16.86 -2.55
C VAL A 26 -24.05 16.68 -4.04
N PRO A 27 -24.26 17.76 -4.80
CA PRO A 27 -24.27 17.69 -6.25
C PRO A 27 -22.92 17.23 -6.81
N LEU A 28 -22.90 16.49 -7.91
CA LEU A 28 -21.67 15.98 -8.54
C LEU A 28 -20.65 17.08 -8.84
N ARG A 29 -21.11 18.26 -9.29
CA ARG A 29 -20.25 19.42 -9.56
C ARG A 29 -19.45 19.83 -8.32
N GLU A 30 -20.10 19.80 -7.16
CA GLU A 30 -19.51 20.19 -5.89
C GLU A 30 -18.53 19.10 -5.44
N PHE A 31 -18.90 17.84 -5.59
CA PHE A 31 -18.00 16.72 -5.30
C PHE A 31 -16.70 16.78 -6.12
N ILE A 32 -16.81 17.03 -7.43
CA ILE A 32 -15.65 17.16 -8.32
C ILE A 32 -14.80 18.38 -7.93
N ALA A 33 -15.43 19.52 -7.61
CA ALA A 33 -14.73 20.72 -7.19
C ALA A 33 -13.98 20.52 -5.87
N LEU A 34 -14.61 19.91 -4.87
CA LEU A 34 -14.00 19.59 -3.58
C LEU A 34 -12.85 18.59 -3.72
N SER A 35 -13.04 17.54 -4.51
CA SER A 35 -12.00 16.54 -4.78
C SER A 35 -10.80 17.14 -5.51
N SER A 36 -11.06 18.03 -6.47
CA SER A 36 -10.03 18.79 -7.18
C SER A 36 -9.27 19.72 -6.23
N ALA A 37 -9.98 20.49 -5.41
CA ALA A 37 -9.38 21.41 -4.44
C ALA A 37 -8.48 20.67 -3.44
N LYS A 38 -8.93 19.52 -2.92
CA LYS A 38 -8.12 18.65 -2.04
C LYS A 38 -6.86 18.18 -2.76
N ALA A 39 -6.98 17.67 -3.98
CA ALA A 39 -5.83 17.17 -4.73
C ALA A 39 -4.80 18.27 -5.06
N PHE A 40 -5.25 19.49 -5.37
CA PHE A 40 -4.38 20.65 -5.56
C PHE A 40 -3.71 21.10 -4.25
N ALA A 41 -4.42 21.05 -3.12
CA ALA A 41 -3.85 21.36 -1.82
C ALA A 41 -2.75 20.36 -1.44
N ASP A 42 -2.98 19.07 -1.64
CA ASP A 42 -1.96 18.02 -1.42
C ASP A 42 -0.73 18.24 -2.31
N ASP A 43 -0.92 18.50 -3.61
CA ASP A 43 0.19 18.76 -4.53
C ASP A 43 1.01 19.99 -4.09
N LYS A 44 0.34 21.05 -3.64
CA LYS A 44 0.98 22.26 -3.14
C LYS A 44 1.82 21.99 -1.89
N LEU A 45 1.31 21.19 -0.96
CA LEU A 45 2.06 20.76 0.24
C LEU A 45 3.32 19.97 -0.13
N LEU A 46 3.27 19.22 -1.23
CA LEU A 46 4.39 18.42 -1.74
C LEU A 46 5.28 19.18 -2.73
N GLY A 47 5.05 20.47 -2.97
CA GLY A 47 5.83 21.27 -3.93
C GLY A 47 5.65 20.83 -5.39
N ILE A 48 4.57 20.13 -5.70
CA ILE A 48 4.23 19.63 -7.03
C ILE A 48 3.36 20.66 -7.75
N LYS A 49 3.66 20.89 -9.03
CA LYS A 49 2.83 21.69 -9.92
C LYS A 49 2.30 20.81 -11.05
N ARG A 50 0.98 20.65 -11.12
CA ARG A 50 0.28 19.99 -12.23
C ARG A 50 -0.72 20.96 -12.84
N GLN A 51 -0.88 20.90 -14.15
CA GLN A 51 -1.94 21.64 -14.87
C GLN A 51 -3.26 20.85 -14.87
N HIS A 52 -3.16 19.52 -14.89
CA HIS A 52 -4.29 18.61 -14.90
C HIS A 52 -4.12 17.55 -13.80
N ILE A 53 -5.21 17.22 -13.12
CA ILE A 53 -5.28 16.12 -12.16
C ILE A 53 -6.27 15.11 -12.71
N PRO A 54 -5.84 13.90 -13.09
CA PRO A 54 -6.76 12.88 -13.60
C PRO A 54 -7.67 12.39 -12.47
N PHE A 55 -8.97 12.32 -12.73
CA PHE A 55 -9.99 11.78 -11.83
C PHE A 55 -10.82 10.72 -12.53
N LYS A 56 -11.24 9.71 -11.77
CA LYS A 56 -12.22 8.72 -12.20
C LYS A 56 -13.28 8.56 -11.11
N LEU A 57 -14.53 8.82 -11.45
CA LEU A 57 -15.66 8.54 -10.57
C LEU A 57 -15.99 7.05 -10.60
N ILE A 58 -16.23 6.46 -9.44
CA ILE A 58 -16.70 5.09 -9.29
C ILE A 58 -17.93 5.14 -8.40
N ASN A 59 -19.06 4.65 -8.92
CA ASN A 59 -20.29 4.57 -8.15
C ASN A 59 -20.31 3.24 -7.39
N LEU A 60 -20.63 3.29 -6.10
CA LEU A 60 -20.91 2.10 -5.30
C LEU A 60 -22.41 1.81 -5.33
N PRO A 61 -22.82 0.53 -5.35
CA PRO A 61 -24.22 0.18 -5.21
C PRO A 61 -24.71 0.50 -3.79
N ASP A 62 -25.99 0.84 -3.65
CA ASP A 62 -26.63 0.95 -2.34
C ASP A 62 -26.87 -0.46 -1.76
N LYS A 63 -25.97 -0.89 -0.86
CA LYS A 63 -25.97 -2.21 -0.21
C LYS A 63 -25.50 -2.07 1.23
N PRO A 64 -25.90 -2.98 2.15
CA PRO A 64 -25.45 -2.92 3.55
C PRO A 64 -23.92 -2.90 3.74
N GLN A 65 -23.18 -3.57 2.85
CA GLN A 65 -21.71 -3.65 2.90
C GLN A 65 -21.01 -2.38 2.36
N THR A 66 -21.75 -1.42 1.79
CA THR A 66 -21.19 -0.19 1.22
C THR A 66 -20.55 0.69 2.28
N ALA A 67 -21.16 0.79 3.46
CA ALA A 67 -20.58 1.50 4.59
C ALA A 67 -19.24 0.86 5.03
N ASP A 68 -19.20 -0.47 5.17
CA ASP A 68 -17.97 -1.19 5.55
C ASP A 68 -16.85 -1.03 4.51
N PHE A 69 -17.21 -1.10 3.22
CA PHE A 69 -16.30 -0.81 2.12
C PHE A 69 -15.72 0.62 2.23
N CYS A 70 -16.58 1.63 2.39
CA CYS A 70 -16.17 3.02 2.48
C CYS A 70 -15.27 3.27 3.70
N ASN A 71 -15.64 2.72 4.86
CA ASN A 71 -14.87 2.85 6.09
C ASN A 71 -13.48 2.21 5.95
N LEU A 72 -13.41 1.00 5.38
CA LEU A 72 -12.15 0.31 5.15
C LEU A 72 -11.28 1.05 4.11
N ALA A 73 -11.87 1.47 2.99
CA ALA A 73 -11.16 2.19 1.93
C ALA A 73 -10.63 3.53 2.45
N ASN A 74 -11.44 4.30 3.19
CA ASN A 74 -11.01 5.56 3.80
C ASN A 74 -9.85 5.32 4.77
N ALA A 75 -9.96 4.34 5.67
CA ALA A 75 -8.91 4.00 6.62
C ALA A 75 -7.58 3.60 5.92
N ILE A 76 -7.65 2.77 4.87
CA ILE A 76 -6.45 2.40 4.08
C ILE A 76 -5.86 3.62 3.38
N SER A 77 -6.69 4.45 2.74
CA SER A 77 -6.20 5.63 1.99
C SER A 77 -5.47 6.63 2.90
N ASN A 78 -5.90 6.74 4.16
CA ASN A 78 -5.33 7.63 5.16
C ASN A 78 -4.02 7.12 5.77
N ILE A 79 -3.63 5.85 5.54
CA ILE A 79 -2.34 5.33 6.04
C ILE A 79 -1.18 6.04 5.35
N ALA A 80 -1.29 6.35 4.05
CA ALA A 80 -0.24 7.04 3.29
C ALA A 80 -0.25 8.57 3.46
N ALA A 81 -0.62 9.05 4.64
CA ALA A 81 -0.44 10.45 5.01
C ALA A 81 1.02 10.70 5.45
N PHE A 82 1.56 11.84 5.04
CA PHE A 82 2.87 12.29 5.49
C PHE A 82 2.70 13.57 6.31
N ASP A 83 3.38 13.63 7.44
CA ASP A 83 3.32 14.71 8.44
C ASP A 83 4.49 15.71 8.33
N PHE A 84 5.35 15.53 7.33
CA PHE A 84 6.48 16.42 7.03
C PHE A 84 6.45 16.87 5.56
N ALA A 85 7.07 18.02 5.29
CA ALA A 85 7.25 18.52 3.94
C ALA A 85 8.43 17.82 3.23
N PRO A 86 8.38 17.64 1.89
CA PRO A 86 9.52 17.10 1.15
C PRO A 86 10.71 18.07 1.18
N GLU A 87 11.92 17.55 1.29
CA GLU A 87 13.18 18.30 1.20
C GLU A 87 13.49 18.74 -0.24
N ASN A 88 13.00 18.00 -1.23
CA ASN A 88 13.22 18.29 -2.64
C ASN A 88 12.06 17.79 -3.53
N ARG A 89 12.05 18.23 -4.80
CA ARG A 89 11.00 17.89 -5.77
C ARG A 89 10.84 16.38 -6.00
N ASN A 90 11.93 15.62 -6.08
CA ASN A 90 11.87 14.18 -6.31
C ASN A 90 11.18 13.46 -5.14
N GLN A 91 11.51 13.88 -3.91
CA GLN A 91 10.86 13.37 -2.70
C GLN A 91 9.37 13.70 -2.69
N GLY A 92 8.98 14.92 -3.06
CA GLY A 92 7.58 15.31 -3.19
C GLY A 92 6.83 14.44 -4.19
N ILE A 93 7.39 14.23 -5.38
CA ILE A 93 6.82 13.35 -6.42
C ILE A 93 6.71 11.91 -5.93
N TRP A 94 7.69 11.41 -5.19
CA TRP A 94 7.61 10.08 -4.59
C TRP A 94 6.50 9.95 -3.57
N MET A 95 6.40 10.89 -2.63
CA MET A 95 5.33 10.91 -1.63
C MET A 95 3.97 10.90 -2.32
N ARG A 96 3.81 11.65 -3.41
CA ARG A 96 2.57 11.65 -4.19
C ARG A 96 2.31 10.33 -4.91
N CYS A 97 3.33 9.72 -5.51
CA CYS A 97 3.20 8.38 -6.10
C CYS A 97 2.74 7.36 -5.05
N VAL A 98 3.30 7.40 -3.84
CA VAL A 98 2.92 6.52 -2.73
C VAL A 98 1.47 6.77 -2.31
N GLN A 99 1.05 8.02 -2.12
CA GLN A 99 -0.33 8.37 -1.80
C GLN A 99 -1.31 7.82 -2.84
N LEU A 100 -1.04 8.05 -4.13
CA LEU A 100 -1.89 7.58 -5.23
C LEU A 100 -1.93 6.05 -5.31
N TYR A 101 -0.80 5.38 -5.06
CA TYR A 101 -0.73 3.93 -5.00
C TYR A 101 -1.57 3.37 -3.85
N TRP A 102 -1.54 4.01 -2.68
CA TRP A 102 -2.35 3.62 -1.52
C TRP A 102 -3.84 3.93 -1.71
N GLN A 103 -4.21 4.97 -2.46
CA GLN A 103 -5.60 5.21 -2.88
C GLN A 103 -6.09 4.09 -3.81
N ALA A 104 -5.28 3.66 -4.77
CA ALA A 104 -5.62 2.50 -5.62
C ALA A 104 -5.72 1.21 -4.80
N LYS A 105 -4.82 1.01 -3.82
CA LYS A 105 -4.87 -0.12 -2.86
C LYS A 105 -6.14 -0.09 -2.03
N ALA A 106 -6.54 1.07 -1.52
CA ALA A 106 -7.76 1.24 -0.73
C ALA A 106 -9.01 0.77 -1.49
N ILE A 107 -9.11 1.09 -2.78
CA ILE A 107 -10.22 0.63 -3.62
C ILE A 107 -10.12 -0.87 -3.87
N LEU A 108 -8.97 -1.37 -4.33
CA LEU A 108 -8.81 -2.76 -4.74
C LEU A 108 -8.93 -3.75 -3.57
N LEU A 109 -8.27 -3.47 -2.45
CA LEU A 109 -8.30 -4.34 -1.27
C LEU A 109 -9.71 -4.37 -0.65
N SER A 110 -10.35 -3.22 -0.52
CA SER A 110 -11.73 -3.16 -0.02
C SER A 110 -12.68 -3.89 -0.95
N ASN A 111 -12.50 -3.80 -2.27
CA ASN A 111 -13.32 -4.56 -3.22
C ASN A 111 -13.06 -6.08 -3.19
N LYS A 112 -11.85 -6.51 -2.85
CA LYS A 112 -11.56 -7.93 -2.62
C LYS A 112 -12.27 -8.46 -1.36
N ILE A 113 -12.49 -7.62 -0.35
CA ILE A 113 -13.18 -7.98 0.90
C ILE A 113 -14.70 -7.85 0.76
N PHE A 114 -15.16 -6.74 0.21
CA PHE A 114 -16.56 -6.41 -0.06
C PHE A 114 -16.73 -6.20 -1.58
N PRO A 115 -17.09 -7.25 -2.34
CA PRO A 115 -17.14 -7.21 -3.81
C PRO A 115 -18.35 -6.41 -4.31
N LEU A 116 -18.21 -5.09 -4.31
CA LEU A 116 -19.25 -4.13 -4.64
C LEU A 116 -19.15 -3.61 -6.08
N ILE A 117 -17.94 -3.56 -6.63
CA ILE A 117 -17.67 -3.11 -8.00
C ILE A 117 -17.00 -4.21 -8.83
N PRO A 118 -17.11 -4.19 -10.17
CA PRO A 118 -16.29 -5.03 -11.03
C PRO A 118 -14.80 -4.85 -10.72
N ASP A 119 -13.98 -5.89 -10.92
CA ASP A 119 -12.54 -5.81 -10.64
C ASP A 119 -11.91 -4.60 -11.35
N PRO A 120 -11.44 -3.58 -10.59
CA PRO A 120 -10.95 -2.34 -11.19
C PRO A 120 -9.62 -2.50 -11.93
N THR A 121 -9.02 -3.69 -11.89
CA THR A 121 -7.73 -4.03 -12.49
C THR A 121 -7.81 -4.97 -13.69
N HIS A 122 -9.02 -5.38 -14.08
CA HIS A 122 -9.27 -6.06 -15.34
C HIS A 122 -9.09 -5.10 -16.54
N PRO A 123 -8.88 -5.61 -17.77
CA PRO A 123 -8.79 -4.77 -18.96
C PRO A 123 -9.99 -3.82 -19.08
N GLY A 124 -9.71 -2.51 -19.19
CA GLY A 124 -10.76 -1.48 -19.23
C GLY A 124 -11.30 -1.07 -17.85
N GLY A 125 -10.77 -1.64 -16.76
CA GLY A 125 -11.08 -1.26 -15.38
C GLY A 125 -10.52 0.12 -15.01
N SER A 126 -11.08 0.72 -13.96
CA SER A 126 -10.77 2.09 -13.55
C SER A 126 -9.31 2.29 -13.10
N ILE A 127 -8.69 1.31 -12.45
CA ILE A 127 -7.30 1.38 -11.98
C ILE A 127 -6.32 1.00 -13.08
N GLU A 128 -6.68 0.03 -13.94
CA GLU A 128 -5.84 -0.40 -15.07
C GLU A 128 -5.53 0.75 -16.04
N GLN A 129 -6.48 1.66 -16.25
CA GLN A 129 -6.33 2.83 -17.11
C GLN A 129 -5.35 3.89 -16.56
N ILE A 130 -5.00 3.84 -15.28
CA ILE A 130 -4.30 4.94 -14.58
C ILE A 130 -2.91 4.51 -14.09
N LEU A 131 -2.75 3.24 -13.71
CA LEU A 131 -1.47 2.73 -13.20
C LEU A 131 -0.60 2.11 -14.30
N PRO A 132 0.73 2.31 -14.26
CA PRO A 132 1.66 1.57 -15.12
C PRO A 132 1.53 0.04 -14.91
N PRO A 133 1.79 -0.79 -15.94
CA PRO A 133 1.61 -2.24 -15.87
C PRO A 133 2.33 -2.92 -14.69
N ASP A 134 3.57 -2.54 -14.41
CA ASP A 134 4.34 -3.11 -13.29
C ASP A 134 3.76 -2.69 -11.93
N ALA A 135 3.32 -1.43 -11.79
CA ALA A 135 2.66 -0.96 -10.58
C ALA A 135 1.33 -1.69 -10.35
N LEU A 136 0.56 -1.92 -11.42
CA LEU A 136 -0.68 -2.69 -11.38
C LEU A 136 -0.44 -4.14 -10.96
N LYS A 137 0.59 -4.79 -11.50
CA LYS A 137 0.98 -6.16 -11.13
C LYS A 137 1.40 -6.26 -9.66
N ASN A 138 2.17 -5.29 -9.17
CA ASN A 138 2.57 -5.23 -7.77
C ASN A 138 1.34 -5.00 -6.88
N LEU A 139 0.45 -4.08 -7.27
CA LEU A 139 -0.79 -3.79 -6.53
C LEU A 139 -1.67 -5.02 -6.38
N LYS A 140 -1.86 -5.81 -7.46
CA LYS A 140 -2.57 -7.09 -7.40
C LYS A 140 -1.94 -8.05 -6.39
N SER A 141 -0.63 -8.22 -6.47
CA SER A 141 0.10 -9.16 -5.62
C SER A 141 0.07 -8.75 -4.14
N GLU A 142 0.23 -7.45 -3.85
CA GLU A 142 0.13 -6.91 -2.48
C GLU A 142 -1.26 -7.06 -1.89
N THR A 143 -2.29 -6.67 -2.65
CA THR A 143 -3.68 -6.77 -2.17
C THR A 143 -4.15 -8.21 -2.05
N ASP A 144 -3.65 -9.15 -2.85
CA ASP A 144 -3.87 -10.59 -2.66
C ASP A 144 -3.28 -11.10 -1.34
N ALA A 145 -2.06 -10.66 -1.01
CA ALA A 145 -1.42 -11.03 0.26
C ALA A 145 -2.13 -10.39 1.46
N GLU A 146 -2.50 -9.12 1.38
CA GLU A 146 -3.24 -8.41 2.43
C GLU A 146 -4.64 -9.00 2.63
N LYS A 147 -5.33 -9.40 1.55
CA LYS A 147 -6.60 -10.13 1.63
C LYS A 147 -6.42 -11.49 2.32
N ALA A 148 -5.38 -12.24 1.95
CA ALA A 148 -5.11 -13.53 2.59
C ALA A 148 -4.78 -13.38 4.09
N MET A 149 -4.11 -12.29 4.46
CA MET A 149 -3.89 -11.92 5.87
C MET A 149 -5.20 -11.56 6.57
N TYR A 150 -6.04 -10.73 5.94
CA TYR A 150 -7.37 -10.37 6.45
C TYR A 150 -8.20 -11.61 6.74
N ASP A 151 -8.32 -12.53 5.77
CA ASP A 151 -9.14 -13.74 5.91
C ASP A 151 -8.61 -14.67 7.00
N LEU A 152 -7.29 -14.89 7.04
CA LEU A 152 -6.67 -15.74 8.04
C LEU A 152 -6.89 -15.19 9.46
N PHE A 153 -6.63 -13.90 9.65
CA PHE A 153 -6.72 -13.31 10.99
C PHE A 153 -8.17 -13.09 11.42
N LYS A 154 -9.08 -12.75 10.49
CA LYS A 154 -10.51 -12.62 10.82
C LYS A 154 -11.08 -13.95 11.26
N ALA A 155 -10.73 -15.04 10.57
CA ALA A 155 -11.18 -16.38 10.93
C ALA A 155 -10.64 -16.87 12.28
N GLY A 156 -9.52 -16.30 12.74
CA GLY A 156 -8.83 -16.70 13.98
C GLY A 156 -8.88 -15.64 15.09
N GLU A 157 -9.79 -14.67 15.00
CA GLU A 157 -9.87 -13.54 15.92
C GLU A 157 -9.97 -14.00 17.39
N SER A 158 -10.80 -15.00 17.66
CA SER A 158 -10.95 -15.60 19.00
C SER A 158 -9.65 -16.17 19.55
N GLU A 159 -8.88 -16.87 18.72
CA GLU A 159 -7.61 -17.49 19.08
C GLU A 159 -6.53 -16.44 19.32
N ILE A 160 -6.53 -15.36 18.53
CA ILE A 160 -5.62 -14.23 18.69
C ILE A 160 -5.86 -13.55 20.04
N ILE A 161 -7.12 -13.26 20.37
CA ILE A 161 -7.51 -12.63 21.64
C ILE A 161 -7.15 -13.55 22.81
N SER A 162 -7.55 -14.82 22.76
CA SER A 162 -7.27 -15.80 23.82
C SER A 162 -5.75 -15.99 24.05
N TRP A 163 -4.97 -16.02 22.97
CA TRP A 163 -3.52 -16.09 23.05
C TRP A 163 -2.92 -14.84 23.71
N ALA A 164 -3.37 -13.64 23.31
CA ALA A 164 -2.88 -12.39 23.88
C ALA A 164 -3.18 -12.30 25.39
N GLU A 165 -4.39 -12.67 25.80
CA GLU A 165 -4.80 -12.78 27.20
C GLU A 165 -3.90 -13.74 27.98
N SER A 166 -3.63 -14.93 27.44
CA SER A 166 -2.73 -15.92 28.07
C SER A 166 -1.29 -15.42 28.24
N LYS A 167 -0.90 -14.39 27.49
CA LYS A 167 0.42 -13.75 27.53
C LYS A 167 0.43 -12.43 28.30
N ASN A 168 -0.69 -12.05 28.94
CA ASN A 168 -0.88 -10.75 29.57
C ASN A 168 -0.65 -9.56 28.62
N ILE A 169 -0.96 -9.75 27.34
CA ILE A 169 -0.90 -8.71 26.31
C ILE A 169 -2.31 -8.13 26.15
N LYS A 170 -2.48 -6.84 26.46
CA LYS A 170 -3.77 -6.15 26.29
C LYS A 170 -4.14 -6.04 24.82
N TYR A 171 -5.30 -6.55 24.41
CA TYR A 171 -5.91 -6.32 23.08
C TYR A 171 -6.56 -4.92 23.05
N PRO A 172 -5.98 -3.92 22.34
CA PRO A 172 -6.43 -2.53 22.43
C PRO A 172 -7.50 -2.17 21.38
N PHE A 173 -7.88 -3.09 20.49
CA PHE A 173 -8.75 -2.81 19.35
C PHE A 173 -10.21 -3.08 19.69
N ALA A 174 -11.12 -2.22 19.27
CA ALA A 174 -12.55 -2.42 19.47
C ALA A 174 -13.13 -3.51 18.55
N ASN A 175 -12.50 -3.74 17.40
CA ASN A 175 -12.89 -4.75 16.42
C ASN A 175 -11.69 -5.20 15.58
N PHE A 176 -11.85 -6.30 14.84
CA PHE A 176 -10.83 -6.81 13.91
C PHE A 176 -10.33 -5.79 12.88
N GLN A 177 -11.21 -4.94 12.35
CA GLN A 177 -10.84 -4.00 11.30
C GLN A 177 -9.80 -2.99 11.81
N GLU A 178 -9.91 -2.55 13.06
CA GLU A 178 -8.89 -1.71 13.70
C GLU A 178 -7.54 -2.41 13.84
N LEU A 179 -7.51 -3.70 14.22
CA LEU A 179 -6.28 -4.50 14.23
C LEU A 179 -5.67 -4.56 12.82
N PHE A 180 -6.49 -4.84 11.80
CA PHE A 180 -6.02 -4.95 10.42
C PHE A 180 -5.41 -3.64 9.92
N ILE A 181 -6.08 -2.51 10.15
CA ILE A 181 -5.57 -1.17 9.81
C ILE A 181 -4.28 -0.85 10.58
N HIS A 182 -4.21 -1.21 11.86
CA HIS A 182 -3.00 -1.03 12.66
C HIS A 182 -1.80 -1.76 12.06
N ILE A 183 -1.98 -3.02 11.64
CA ILE A 183 -0.92 -3.81 10.98
C ILE A 183 -0.48 -3.15 9.68
N LEU A 184 -1.42 -2.72 8.83
CA LEU A 184 -1.09 -2.04 7.57
C LEU A 184 -0.30 -0.74 7.82
N LYS A 185 -0.69 0.04 8.83
CA LYS A 185 -0.01 1.29 9.21
C LYS A 185 1.41 1.04 9.74
N ALA A 186 1.60 0.02 10.57
CA ALA A 186 2.92 -0.35 11.09
C ALA A 186 3.86 -0.79 9.94
N ARG A 187 3.35 -1.60 9.00
CA ARG A 187 4.09 -1.98 7.78
C ARG A 187 4.46 -0.77 6.92
N PHE A 188 3.51 0.14 6.68
CA PHE A 188 3.78 1.37 5.93
C PHE A 188 4.89 2.20 6.59
N THR A 189 4.80 2.39 7.91
CA THR A 189 5.80 3.15 8.67
C THR A 189 7.19 2.53 8.48
N ARG A 190 7.33 1.23 8.73
CA ARG A 190 8.61 0.51 8.61
C ARG A 190 9.17 0.45 7.18
N ASP A 191 8.32 0.09 6.22
CA ASP A 191 8.77 -0.26 4.87
C ASP A 191 8.82 0.93 3.91
N VAL A 192 8.09 2.01 4.21
CA VAL A 192 7.97 3.18 3.33
C VAL A 192 8.53 4.42 4.01
N GLN A 193 7.97 4.82 5.16
CA GLN A 193 8.39 6.07 5.80
C GLN A 193 9.81 5.97 6.36
N GLU A 194 10.07 4.97 7.19
CA GLU A 194 11.38 4.73 7.76
C GLU A 194 12.41 4.34 6.72
N GLU A 195 12.06 3.90 5.50
CA GLU A 195 13.06 3.57 4.47
C GLU A 195 13.43 4.79 3.61
N ALA A 196 12.43 5.58 3.20
CA ALA A 196 12.64 6.73 2.31
C ALA A 196 13.11 8.01 3.04
N PHE A 197 12.88 8.11 4.36
CA PHE A 197 13.11 9.34 5.13
C PHE A 197 14.10 9.17 6.30
N ARG A 198 15.00 8.18 6.22
CA ARG A 198 16.04 8.01 7.24
C ARG A 198 16.96 9.23 7.33
N LEU A 199 17.02 9.81 8.52
CA LEU A 199 18.07 10.76 8.92
C LEU A 199 19.47 10.11 9.05
N LYS A 200 19.54 8.78 9.21
CA LYS A 200 20.81 8.03 9.29
C LYS A 200 20.86 6.94 8.22
N PRO A 201 21.90 6.87 7.38
CA PRO A 201 22.07 5.82 6.38
C PRO A 201 22.33 4.48 7.08
N SER A 202 21.29 3.78 7.51
CA SER A 202 21.40 2.37 7.87
C SER A 202 21.29 1.56 6.58
N TRP A 203 22.34 0.79 6.32
CA TRP A 203 22.43 -0.15 5.22
C TRP A 203 21.37 -1.25 5.37
N THR A 204 20.12 -0.99 4.97
CA THR A 204 19.19 -2.09 4.72
C THR A 204 19.42 -2.59 3.31
N ASN A 205 20.33 -3.56 3.22
CA ASN A 205 20.51 -4.34 2.01
C ASN A 205 19.17 -5.01 1.64
N GLN A 206 18.56 -4.61 0.53
CA GLN A 206 17.30 -5.20 0.06
C GLN A 206 17.42 -6.73 -0.17
N ARG A 207 18.63 -7.22 -0.47
CA ARG A 207 18.90 -8.66 -0.51
C ARG A 207 18.73 -9.32 0.86
N ASP A 208 19.15 -8.64 1.93
CA ASP A 208 18.98 -9.14 3.30
C ASP A 208 17.51 -9.07 3.71
N LYS A 209 16.79 -7.98 3.41
CA LYS A 209 15.33 -7.88 3.60
C LYS A 209 14.60 -9.05 2.93
N LYS A 210 14.94 -9.33 1.67
CA LYS A 210 14.43 -10.48 0.91
C LYS A 210 14.77 -11.83 1.54
N GLN A 211 15.99 -11.99 2.06
CA GLN A 211 16.42 -13.22 2.73
C GLN A 211 15.71 -13.41 4.08
N HIS A 212 15.57 -12.34 4.87
CA HIS A 212 14.82 -12.34 6.12
C HIS A 212 13.36 -12.72 5.90
N TYR A 213 12.72 -12.13 4.89
CA TYR A 213 11.33 -12.43 4.55
C TYR A 213 11.14 -13.90 4.12
N ARG A 214 12.06 -14.45 3.30
CA ARG A 214 12.08 -15.90 2.96
C ARG A 214 12.20 -16.79 4.19
N LYS A 215 13.13 -16.45 5.08
CA LYS A 215 13.41 -17.22 6.29
C LYS A 215 12.22 -17.22 7.26
N TRP A 216 11.59 -16.06 7.43
CA TRP A 216 10.37 -15.92 8.21
C TRP A 216 9.20 -16.74 7.64
N LEU A 217 8.96 -16.70 6.33
CA LEU A 217 7.92 -17.52 5.70
C LEU A 217 8.22 -19.02 5.81
N LYS A 218 9.50 -19.41 5.79
CA LYS A 218 9.90 -20.80 6.05
C LYS A 218 9.50 -21.21 7.47
N TYR A 219 9.77 -20.35 8.46
CA TYR A 219 9.35 -20.54 9.85
C TYR A 219 7.84 -20.70 10.02
N LEU A 220 7.06 -19.87 9.33
CA LEU A 220 5.61 -19.99 9.33
C LEU A 220 5.10 -21.20 8.54
N SER A 221 5.92 -21.92 7.78
CA SER A 221 5.45 -23.03 6.95
C SER A 221 5.88 -24.42 7.43
N ASN A 222 6.80 -24.48 8.40
CA ASN A 222 7.40 -25.73 8.83
C ASN A 222 7.42 -25.80 10.36
N HIS A 223 6.90 -26.91 10.89
CA HIS A 223 6.97 -27.24 12.32
C HIS A 223 8.30 -27.91 12.69
N ASP A 224 9.00 -28.52 11.73
CA ASP A 224 10.29 -29.19 11.92
C ASP A 224 11.46 -28.26 11.61
N ILE A 225 11.65 -27.25 12.46
CA ILE A 225 12.81 -26.35 12.40
C ILE A 225 13.65 -26.55 13.65
N ALA A 226 14.97 -26.48 13.51
CA ALA A 226 15.88 -26.55 14.65
C ALA A 226 15.46 -25.54 15.74
N GLN A 227 15.45 -25.98 16.99
CA GLN A 227 14.89 -25.23 18.14
C GLN A 227 15.47 -23.81 18.28
N ASN A 228 16.76 -23.63 17.97
CA ASN A 228 17.43 -22.33 17.99
C ASN A 228 16.87 -21.34 16.95
N LEU A 229 16.51 -21.82 15.77
CA LEU A 229 15.90 -21.02 14.71
C LEU A 229 14.45 -20.69 15.03
N GLU A 230 13.71 -21.64 15.61
CA GLU A 230 12.34 -21.42 16.08
C GLU A 230 12.28 -20.29 17.12
N GLN A 231 13.11 -20.34 18.17
CA GLN A 231 13.18 -19.27 19.17
C GLN A 231 13.54 -17.91 18.55
N LYS A 232 14.49 -17.89 17.62
CA LYS A 232 14.89 -16.66 16.91
C LYS A 232 13.72 -16.02 16.15
N TYR A 233 12.97 -16.78 15.36
CA TYR A 233 11.86 -16.22 14.58
C TYR A 233 10.63 -15.92 15.44
N TYR A 234 10.42 -16.69 16.52
CA TYR A 234 9.43 -16.34 17.53
C TYR A 234 9.74 -14.97 18.13
N GLN A 235 10.98 -14.72 18.56
CA GLN A 235 11.38 -13.43 19.13
C GLN A 235 11.20 -12.30 18.12
N ILE A 236 11.59 -12.50 16.85
CA ILE A 236 11.37 -11.50 15.80
C ILE A 236 9.88 -11.14 15.68
N LEU A 237 8.98 -12.13 15.71
CA LEU A 237 7.54 -11.86 15.64
C LEU A 237 7.00 -11.21 16.91
N MET A 238 7.58 -11.52 18.07
CA MET A 238 7.25 -10.82 19.32
C MET A 238 7.66 -9.34 19.25
N ASP A 239 8.85 -9.05 18.72
CA ASP A 239 9.37 -7.68 18.57
C ASP A 239 8.56 -6.86 17.56
N MET A 240 7.89 -7.52 16.60
CA MET A 240 6.96 -6.90 15.66
C MET A 240 5.59 -6.57 16.27
N ASN A 241 5.35 -6.88 17.55
CA ASN A 241 4.11 -6.61 18.27
C ASN A 241 2.87 -7.10 17.52
N TRP A 242 1.84 -6.27 17.38
CA TRP A 242 0.56 -6.62 16.74
C TRP A 242 0.67 -7.01 15.25
N GLU A 243 1.80 -6.76 14.57
CA GLU A 243 2.06 -7.34 13.25
C GLU A 243 2.43 -8.82 13.31
N GLY A 244 3.07 -9.26 14.40
CA GLY A 244 3.57 -10.62 14.58
C GLY A 244 2.71 -11.49 15.50
N TYR A 245 2.04 -10.90 16.49
CA TYR A 245 1.20 -11.63 17.46
C TYR A 245 0.14 -12.51 16.81
N PRO A 246 -0.64 -12.06 15.81
CA PRO A 246 -1.62 -12.93 15.15
C PRO A 246 -1.00 -14.18 14.52
N LEU A 247 0.21 -14.03 13.95
CA LEU A 247 0.91 -15.14 13.33
C LEU A 247 1.44 -16.13 14.35
N ILE A 248 1.87 -15.66 15.52
CA ILE A 248 2.27 -16.52 16.63
C ILE A 248 1.05 -17.30 17.14
N ALA A 249 -0.04 -16.60 17.43
CA ALA A 249 -1.28 -17.18 17.96
C ALA A 249 -1.84 -18.27 17.04
N LEU A 250 -1.83 -18.03 15.73
CA LEU A 250 -2.41 -18.93 14.74
C LEU A 250 -1.45 -20.00 14.21
N ARG A 251 -0.16 -19.95 14.54
CA ARG A 251 0.84 -20.90 14.00
C ARG A 251 0.53 -22.34 14.41
N SER A 252 0.09 -22.57 15.64
CA SER A 252 -0.29 -23.91 16.13
C SER A 252 -1.58 -24.44 15.47
N GLN A 253 -2.37 -23.57 14.86
CA GLN A 253 -3.63 -23.91 14.20
C GLN A 253 -3.45 -24.34 12.74
N GLN A 254 -2.22 -24.38 12.21
CA GLN A 254 -1.99 -24.71 10.79
C GLN A 254 -2.54 -26.08 10.36
N SER A 255 -2.53 -27.05 11.26
CA SER A 255 -3.06 -28.40 11.03
C SER A 255 -4.57 -28.49 11.21
N ASN A 256 -5.21 -27.48 11.82
CA ASN A 256 -6.66 -27.43 11.97
C ASN A 256 -7.32 -27.27 10.60
N ILE A 257 -8.35 -28.08 10.34
CA ILE A 257 -9.03 -28.14 9.04
C ILE A 257 -9.59 -26.79 8.61
N GLN A 258 -10.05 -25.96 9.56
CA GLN A 258 -10.57 -24.62 9.32
C GLN A 258 -9.49 -23.67 8.78
N PHE A 259 -8.28 -23.74 9.33
CA PHE A 259 -7.21 -22.80 9.04
C PHE A 259 -6.26 -23.28 7.95
N LYS A 260 -6.20 -24.59 7.66
CA LYS A 260 -5.26 -25.19 6.71
C LYS A 260 -5.28 -24.50 5.35
N LYS A 261 -6.47 -24.27 4.78
CA LYS A 261 -6.61 -23.59 3.47
C LYS A 261 -6.21 -22.12 3.54
N LEU A 262 -6.58 -21.42 4.61
CA LEU A 262 -6.26 -20.00 4.81
C LEU A 262 -4.74 -19.81 4.93
N TRP A 263 -4.06 -20.67 5.69
CA TRP A 263 -2.60 -20.67 5.79
C TRP A 263 -1.90 -20.96 4.46
N GLN A 264 -2.42 -21.91 3.67
CA GLN A 264 -1.87 -22.18 2.33
C GLN A 264 -1.97 -20.95 1.43
N VAL A 265 -3.11 -20.26 1.43
CA VAL A 265 -3.32 -19.03 0.65
C VAL A 265 -2.42 -17.90 1.17
N TYR A 266 -2.35 -17.71 2.50
CA TYR A 266 -1.46 -16.74 3.13
C TYR A 266 0.00 -16.94 2.73
N LEU A 267 0.54 -18.15 2.90
CA LEU A 267 1.93 -18.47 2.60
C LEU A 267 2.21 -18.35 1.09
N LYS A 268 1.28 -18.77 0.23
CA LYS A 268 1.43 -18.66 -1.23
C LYS A 268 1.52 -17.19 -1.68
N THR A 269 0.56 -16.37 -1.25
CA THR A 269 0.48 -14.95 -1.63
C THR A 269 1.65 -14.15 -1.04
N HIS A 270 2.01 -14.38 0.22
CA HIS A 270 3.17 -13.70 0.82
C HIS A 270 4.48 -14.13 0.16
N ARG A 271 4.65 -15.39 -0.27
CA ARG A 271 5.83 -15.78 -1.07
C ARG A 271 5.93 -15.02 -2.38
N ALA A 272 4.81 -14.64 -3.01
CA ALA A 272 4.83 -13.85 -4.23
C ALA A 272 5.40 -12.43 -4.01
N LEU A 273 5.18 -11.84 -2.81
CA LEU A 273 5.72 -10.52 -2.45
C LEU A 273 7.25 -10.45 -2.48
N ILE A 274 7.95 -11.59 -2.29
CA ILE A 274 9.40 -11.68 -2.44
C ILE A 274 9.85 -11.20 -3.84
N GLY A 275 9.02 -11.43 -4.85
CA GLY A 275 9.30 -11.02 -6.23
C GLY A 275 9.22 -9.51 -6.46
N ILE A 276 8.48 -8.79 -5.61
CA ILE A 276 8.29 -7.34 -5.70
C ILE A 276 9.50 -6.58 -5.15
N ILE A 277 10.23 -7.18 -4.19
CA ILE A 277 11.42 -6.57 -3.59
C ILE A 277 12.50 -6.38 -4.66
N ASP A 278 12.63 -5.14 -5.14
CA ASP A 278 13.67 -4.71 -6.05
C ASP A 278 14.98 -4.52 -5.28
N THR A 279 15.93 -5.43 -5.50
CA THR A 279 17.23 -5.39 -4.86
C THR A 279 18.17 -4.35 -5.46
N ASN A 280 17.79 -3.75 -6.58
CA ASN A 280 18.57 -2.74 -7.29
C ASN A 280 18.16 -1.32 -6.91
N LEU A 281 16.98 -1.14 -6.32
CA LEU A 281 16.49 0.15 -5.83
C LEU A 281 17.02 0.42 -4.42
N TYR A 282 17.51 1.62 -4.16
CA TYR A 282 17.86 2.06 -2.82
C TYR A 282 17.74 3.58 -2.64
N TRP A 283 17.63 4.03 -1.39
CA TRP A 283 17.49 5.43 -1.01
C TRP A 283 18.77 5.99 -0.39
N LYS A 284 19.15 7.21 -0.76
CA LYS A 284 20.22 7.97 -0.09
C LYS A 284 19.85 9.44 -0.05
N ASN A 285 19.86 10.04 1.13
CA ASN A 285 19.48 11.44 1.36
C ASN A 285 18.13 11.78 0.69
N SER A 286 17.13 10.92 0.90
CA SER A 286 15.79 11.04 0.31
C SER A 286 15.73 11.13 -1.22
N ILE A 287 16.78 10.64 -1.91
CA ILE A 287 16.82 10.48 -3.36
C ILE A 287 16.87 8.98 -3.69
N PRO A 288 16.02 8.47 -4.60
CA PRO A 288 16.08 7.10 -5.06
C PRO A 288 17.19 6.90 -6.10
N TYR A 289 17.82 5.74 -6.04
CA TYR A 289 18.88 5.32 -6.94
C TYR A 289 18.64 3.90 -7.44
N GLN A 290 19.05 3.63 -8.68
CA GLN A 290 19.08 2.29 -9.25
C GLN A 290 20.52 1.83 -9.45
N ALA A 291 20.85 0.65 -8.94
CA ALA A 291 22.08 -0.06 -9.29
C ALA A 291 21.94 -0.64 -10.70
N LYS A 292 22.92 -0.37 -11.57
CA LYS A 292 23.02 -1.02 -12.89
C LYS A 292 23.84 -2.31 -12.75
N ASN A 293 23.95 -3.08 -13.85
CA ASN A 293 24.81 -4.27 -13.92
C ASN A 293 26.31 -3.96 -13.67
N THR A 294 26.69 -2.68 -13.68
CA THR A 294 28.00 -2.18 -13.25
C THR A 294 27.90 -1.65 -11.81
N ASN A 295 29.00 -1.56 -11.06
CA ASN A 295 29.01 -0.94 -9.71
C ASN A 295 28.55 0.54 -9.69
N GLN A 296 28.15 1.09 -10.84
CA GLN A 296 27.60 2.44 -10.96
C GLN A 296 26.15 2.48 -10.49
N ARG A 297 25.87 3.52 -9.71
CA ARG A 297 24.55 3.81 -9.19
C ARG A 297 24.06 5.10 -9.81
N VAL A 298 22.84 5.08 -10.32
CA VAL A 298 22.26 6.20 -11.07
C VAL A 298 21.07 6.76 -10.32
N THR A 299 20.97 8.09 -10.23
CA THR A 299 19.83 8.77 -9.64
C THR A 299 18.57 8.57 -10.48
N ILE A 300 17.44 8.39 -9.82
CA ILE A 300 16.13 8.34 -10.45
C ILE A 300 15.42 9.66 -10.16
N HIS A 301 14.90 10.31 -11.20
CA HIS A 301 14.22 11.59 -11.13
C HIS A 301 12.75 11.43 -11.48
N GLY A 302 11.90 12.08 -10.68
CA GLY A 302 10.47 12.15 -10.95
C GLY A 302 10.16 13.31 -11.88
N ILE A 303 9.34 13.07 -12.90
CA ILE A 303 8.79 14.11 -13.75
C ILE A 303 7.26 14.06 -13.74
N VAL A 304 6.65 15.22 -14.00
CA VAL A 304 5.22 15.34 -14.24
C VAL A 304 5.06 15.64 -15.73
N ASN A 305 4.32 14.82 -16.45
CA ASN A 305 4.05 15.07 -17.87
C ASN A 305 2.91 16.08 -18.07
N SER A 306 2.69 16.51 -19.32
CA SER A 306 1.65 17.50 -19.66
C SER A 306 0.24 17.03 -19.27
N SER A 307 0.00 15.73 -19.27
CA SER A 307 -1.28 15.11 -18.87
C SER A 307 -1.44 14.96 -17.35
N GLY A 308 -0.46 15.39 -16.55
CA GLY A 308 -0.51 15.36 -15.08
C GLY A 308 -0.13 14.02 -14.44
N TYR A 309 0.39 13.06 -15.22
CA TYR A 309 0.90 11.79 -14.70
C TYR A 309 2.36 11.92 -14.25
N PHE A 310 2.73 11.07 -13.30
CA PHE A 310 4.09 10.97 -12.77
C PHE A 310 4.87 9.87 -13.49
N GLU A 311 6.09 10.20 -13.92
CA GLU A 311 7.02 9.24 -14.53
C GLU A 311 8.36 9.28 -13.81
N TRP A 312 9.02 8.12 -13.72
CA TRP A 312 10.36 7.99 -13.17
C TRP A 312 11.37 7.78 -14.30
N LYS A 313 12.38 8.65 -14.39
CA LYS A 313 13.46 8.55 -15.38
C LYS A 313 14.80 8.36 -14.67
N CYS A 314 15.59 7.40 -15.14
CA CYS A 314 16.99 7.30 -14.76
C CYS A 314 17.80 8.25 -15.63
N GLU A 315 18.54 9.18 -15.04
CA GLU A 315 19.48 10.00 -15.81
C GLU A 315 20.58 9.09 -16.37
N GLN A 316 20.58 8.86 -17.69
CA GLN A 316 21.83 8.48 -18.32
C GLN A 316 22.71 9.72 -18.23
N LYS A 317 23.74 9.70 -17.39
CA LYS A 317 24.89 10.57 -17.67
C LYS A 317 25.37 10.15 -19.04
N GLU A 318 25.04 10.93 -20.07
CA GLU A 318 25.90 11.01 -21.24
C GLU A 318 27.27 11.36 -20.68
N ILE A 319 28.14 10.36 -20.63
CA ILE A 319 29.55 10.62 -20.45
C ILE A 319 29.94 11.30 -21.75
N PHE A 320 29.90 12.64 -21.75
CA PHE A 320 30.69 13.42 -22.67
C PHE A 320 32.14 12.96 -22.46
N SER A 321 32.56 12.01 -23.29
CA SER A 321 33.97 11.81 -23.58
C SER A 321 34.40 13.06 -24.31
N PHE A 322 35.03 13.99 -23.59
CA PHE A 322 35.91 14.98 -24.21
C PHE A 322 37.03 14.21 -24.93
N LYS A 323 36.77 13.84 -26.19
CA LYS A 323 37.78 13.38 -27.16
C LYS A 323 37.59 13.94 -28.57
N ASP A 324 36.75 14.97 -28.74
CA ASP A 324 36.62 15.70 -30.02
C ASP A 324 36.94 17.20 -29.85
N PHE A 325 38.02 17.49 -29.12
CA PHE A 325 38.80 18.73 -29.30
C PHE A 325 40.29 18.36 -29.28
N ALA A 326 40.77 17.94 -30.45
CA ALA A 326 42.15 18.10 -30.91
C ALA A 326 42.14 18.10 -32.45
#